data_AF-A0A431IXP4-F1
#
_entry.id   AF-A0A431IXP4-F1
#
_cell.length_a   1.000
_cell.length_b   1.000
_cell.length_c   1.000
_cell.angle_alpha   90.00
_cell.angle_beta   90.00
_cell.angle_gamma   90.00
#
_symmetry.space_group_name_H-M   'P 1'
#
loop_
_entity.id
_entity.type
_entity.pdbx_description
1 polymer ?
#
loop_
_entity_poly.entity_id
_entity_poly.type
_entity_poly.pdbx_seq_one_letter_code
_entity_poly.pdbx_strand_id
1 'polypeptide(L)'
;MLQIISGKFFSSNDLEINHGKGVLFSNVSWVSKIETVVGDLEPIITQDRVATYVFNYVNRIERDGFLVRVGDSEILEQFKIICSFGFNAYFSRTREHVLSICNQNKSAESNGVLPAEILPQIVKFNRTLTLAETEFLTKFVDEIIGLERNSYQKIISSIRTVQDSIEVLNYNFEMAYSLLVYCLESLAGNIGNTRTTWNDIDEKIRHQLGVVFKDISLSNIHEIKRILIESQHPKAQQSFITFIEDNIDESFFTSGTINVQNPIPFSQLKQSLLNTYNIRSRFVHGLDSVPMQLKMIQMSKIDSLIVFGQPYLTFSGLFRLVRHVIMNVVHKLPKVKHEKYNWRSNLPGIMNAELSPELWVWQHENFTEEQAVLRLNAFMVQLQIGKINDLTNLMNKILEIYSTSKKKHKQFLYYFFILYNLSVVKEQRIPNWEKFYNKHFVEHFKELSIFSMLLECFGLGCNNVSIYYKIKCYINYSSKKYKQNRSSIVLPSGFESLILCNIANSARDMWTSSEYCWCLNTAISELPSYPKIQGYIYGRMINYDKLDLNYISSNFKSKK
;
A
#
# COMPACT_ATOMS: atom_id res chain seq x y z
N MET A 1 16.10 -8.06 6.04
CA MET A 1 17.57 -8.16 5.96
C MET A 1 18.10 -9.52 6.40
N LEU A 2 17.59 -10.16 7.46
CA LEU A 2 18.11 -11.45 7.95
C LEU A 2 18.18 -12.53 6.85
N GLN A 3 17.13 -12.63 6.04
CA GLN A 3 17.09 -13.56 4.90
C GLN A 3 18.05 -13.20 3.76
N ILE A 4 18.45 -11.94 3.65
CA ILE A 4 19.41 -11.51 2.62
C ILE A 4 20.82 -11.90 3.06
N ILE A 5 21.20 -11.59 4.31
CA ILE A 5 22.52 -11.90 4.85
C ILE A 5 22.76 -13.41 5.05
N SER A 6 21.70 -14.23 5.03
CA SER A 6 21.85 -15.70 5.05
C SER A 6 22.43 -16.25 3.75
N GLY A 7 22.47 -15.45 2.67
CA GLY A 7 23.00 -15.85 1.36
C GLY A 7 21.99 -16.50 0.43
N LYS A 8 20.71 -16.55 0.82
CA LYS A 8 19.63 -17.20 0.07
C LYS A 8 19.47 -16.71 -1.38
N PHE A 9 19.76 -15.44 -1.64
CA PHE A 9 19.50 -14.79 -2.93
C PHE A 9 20.76 -14.54 -3.78
N PHE A 10 21.93 -14.95 -3.29
CA PHE A 10 23.19 -14.65 -3.98
C PHE A 10 23.39 -15.58 -5.17
N SER A 11 23.74 -14.97 -6.29
CA SER A 11 24.07 -15.64 -7.56
C SER A 11 25.59 -15.80 -7.72
N SER A 12 26.38 -15.00 -7.02
CA SER A 12 27.84 -15.01 -7.00
C SER A 12 28.39 -15.54 -5.68
N ASN A 13 29.58 -16.13 -5.73
CA ASN A 13 30.36 -16.52 -4.56
C ASN A 13 31.32 -15.41 -4.08
N ASP A 14 31.40 -14.28 -4.79
CA ASP A 14 32.21 -13.12 -4.38
C ASP A 14 31.44 -12.25 -3.38
N LEU A 15 31.75 -12.44 -2.10
CA LEU A 15 31.00 -11.89 -0.97
C LEU A 15 31.90 -11.00 -0.09
N GLU A 16 31.39 -9.83 0.26
CA GLU A 16 31.87 -9.03 1.38
C GLU A 16 31.30 -9.62 2.69
N ILE A 17 32.19 -9.98 3.62
CA ILE A 17 31.83 -10.61 4.89
C ILE A 17 32.23 -9.69 6.04
N ASN A 18 31.25 -9.22 6.80
CA ASN A 18 31.45 -8.34 7.93
C ASN A 18 30.83 -8.92 9.19
N HIS A 19 31.57 -8.93 10.29
CA HIS A 19 31.04 -9.33 11.59
C HIS A 19 30.28 -8.16 12.23
N GLY A 20 29.04 -8.43 12.65
CA GLY A 20 28.16 -7.50 13.33
C GLY A 20 27.87 -7.94 14.75
N LYS A 21 27.67 -6.95 15.63
CA LYS A 21 27.20 -7.16 17.00
C LYS A 21 26.10 -6.16 17.28
N GLY A 22 25.11 -6.57 18.06
CA GLY A 22 24.14 -5.65 18.65
C GLY A 22 23.66 -6.13 20.00
N VAL A 23 23.17 -5.19 20.80
CA VAL A 23 22.69 -5.46 22.15
C VAL A 23 21.17 -5.45 22.14
N LEU A 24 20.58 -6.46 22.78
CA LEU A 24 19.16 -6.59 23.02
C LEU A 24 18.91 -6.75 24.52
N PHE A 25 17.78 -6.23 24.98
CA PHE A 25 17.34 -6.31 26.36
C PHE A 25 16.01 -7.06 26.40
N SER A 26 15.79 -7.86 27.44
CA SER A 26 14.53 -8.58 27.61
C SER A 26 14.12 -8.76 29.07
N ASN A 27 12.83 -9.02 29.29
CA ASN A 27 12.26 -9.38 30.58
C ASN A 27 12.46 -10.87 30.95
N VAL A 28 13.02 -11.68 30.05
CA VAL A 28 13.36 -13.09 30.29
C VAL A 28 14.86 -13.32 30.34
N SER A 29 15.30 -14.23 31.20
CA SER A 29 16.72 -14.58 31.38
C SER A 29 17.03 -16.00 30.89
N TRP A 30 18.26 -16.19 30.42
CA TRP A 30 18.83 -17.47 30.04
C TRP A 30 20.32 -17.48 30.34
N VAL A 31 20.90 -18.67 30.51
CA VAL A 31 22.27 -18.83 31.03
C VAL A 31 23.30 -19.22 29.97
N SER A 32 22.85 -19.77 28.84
CA SER A 32 23.74 -20.33 27.82
C SER A 32 23.61 -19.61 26.48
N LYS A 33 24.64 -19.72 25.64
CA LYS A 33 24.58 -19.25 24.25
C LYS A 33 23.48 -19.98 23.48
N ILE A 34 22.73 -19.24 22.66
CA ILE A 34 21.73 -19.79 21.73
C ILE A 34 22.22 -19.57 20.31
N GLU A 35 22.47 -20.66 19.58
CA GLU A 35 22.99 -20.61 18.22
C GLU A 35 21.85 -20.75 17.21
N THR A 36 21.78 -19.85 16.23
CA THR A 36 20.76 -19.87 15.17
C THR A 36 21.40 -19.77 13.79
N VAL A 37 20.66 -20.07 12.73
CA VAL A 37 21.17 -20.02 11.34
C VAL A 37 21.59 -18.61 10.87
N VAL A 38 21.21 -17.55 11.58
CA VAL A 38 21.56 -16.16 11.25
C VAL A 38 22.57 -15.53 12.20
N GLY A 39 22.90 -16.20 13.30
CA GLY A 39 23.80 -15.68 14.33
C GLY A 39 23.53 -16.26 15.71
N ASP A 40 24.28 -15.75 16.68
CA ASP A 40 24.34 -16.26 18.03
C ASP A 40 23.82 -15.22 19.03
N LEU A 41 22.97 -15.64 19.96
CA LEU A 41 22.47 -14.81 21.06
C LEU A 41 23.14 -15.23 22.37
N GLU A 42 24.02 -14.38 22.89
CA GLU A 42 24.80 -14.62 24.10
C GLU A 42 24.24 -13.82 25.28
N PRO A 43 23.81 -14.47 26.37
CA PRO A 43 23.38 -13.75 27.56
C PRO A 43 24.58 -13.14 28.30
N ILE A 44 24.44 -11.90 28.74
CA ILE A 44 25.35 -11.28 29.70
C ILE A 44 24.74 -11.48 31.10
N ILE A 45 25.46 -12.20 31.96
CA ILE A 45 25.02 -12.46 33.33
C ILE A 45 25.02 -11.14 34.11
N THR A 46 23.83 -10.61 34.36
CA THR A 46 23.59 -9.41 35.18
C THR A 46 22.59 -9.73 36.28
N GLN A 47 22.83 -9.30 37.52
CA GLN A 47 21.90 -9.45 38.66
C GLN A 47 20.73 -8.45 38.59
N ASP A 48 20.10 -8.35 37.43
CA ASP A 48 19.16 -7.28 37.11
C ASP A 48 17.80 -7.85 36.69
N ARG A 49 16.74 -7.04 36.82
CA ARG A 49 15.39 -7.41 36.36
C ARG A 49 15.30 -7.49 34.84
N VAL A 50 16.18 -6.79 34.13
CA VAL A 50 16.28 -6.81 32.67
C VAL A 50 17.53 -7.58 32.25
N ALA A 51 17.35 -8.69 31.55
CA ALA A 51 18.43 -9.47 31.00
C ALA A 51 19.01 -8.75 29.77
N THR A 52 20.34 -8.82 29.62
CA THR A 52 21.05 -8.26 28.47
C THR A 52 21.58 -9.40 27.61
N TYR A 53 21.40 -9.28 26.30
CA TYR A 53 21.88 -10.24 25.32
C TYR A 53 22.70 -9.55 24.24
N VAL A 54 23.79 -10.19 23.81
CA VAL A 54 24.59 -9.77 22.66
C VAL A 54 24.23 -10.69 21.50
N PHE A 55 23.71 -10.10 20.42
CA PHE A 55 23.48 -10.79 19.17
C PHE A 55 24.70 -10.61 18.26
N ASN A 56 25.45 -11.68 18.03
CA ASN A 56 26.57 -11.76 17.11
C ASN A 56 26.08 -12.32 15.77
N TYR A 57 26.31 -11.63 14.65
CA TYR A 57 25.87 -12.08 13.33
C TYR A 57 26.93 -11.81 12.26
N VAL A 58 26.78 -12.48 11.12
CA VAL A 58 27.65 -12.30 9.96
C VAL A 58 26.85 -11.63 8.85
N ASN A 59 27.18 -10.38 8.55
CA ASN A 59 26.62 -9.63 7.44
C ASN A 59 27.36 -10.02 6.16
N ARG A 60 26.69 -10.79 5.29
CA ARG A 60 27.20 -11.22 3.98
C ARG A 60 26.47 -10.47 2.89
N ILE A 61 27.19 -9.90 1.93
CA ILE A 61 26.61 -9.20 0.77
C ILE A 61 27.47 -9.47 -0.47
N GLU A 62 26.87 -9.63 -1.65
CA GLU A 62 27.65 -9.72 -2.91
C GLU A 62 28.43 -8.44 -3.15
N ARG A 63 29.71 -8.58 -3.51
CA ARG A 63 30.57 -7.44 -3.83
C ARG A 63 30.07 -6.74 -5.09
N ASP A 64 29.84 -5.43 -4.99
CA ASP A 64 29.31 -4.60 -6.08
C ASP A 64 29.91 -3.19 -6.03
N GLY A 65 31.25 -3.13 -6.08
CA GLY A 65 32.07 -1.91 -6.16
C GLY A 65 32.10 -1.03 -4.91
N PHE A 66 30.94 -0.58 -4.41
CA PHE A 66 30.82 0.45 -3.38
C PHE A 66 30.13 -0.02 -2.10
N LEU A 67 29.33 -1.09 -2.14
CA LEU A 67 28.53 -1.54 -1.01
C LEU A 67 29.31 -2.58 -0.18
N VAL A 68 29.84 -2.16 0.96
CA VAL A 68 30.63 -3.03 1.86
C VAL A 68 29.78 -3.60 3.00
N ARG A 69 28.88 -2.80 3.60
CA ARG A 69 28.04 -3.20 4.73
C ARG A 69 26.77 -2.34 4.79
N VAL A 70 25.61 -2.97 4.99
CA VAL A 70 24.34 -2.26 5.13
C VAL A 70 23.33 -3.05 5.97
N GLY A 71 22.40 -2.33 6.60
CA GLY A 71 21.18 -2.90 7.17
C GLY A 71 21.29 -3.43 8.58
N ASP A 72 22.38 -3.16 9.32
CA ASP A 72 22.57 -3.58 10.71
C ASP A 72 21.37 -3.25 11.62
N SER A 73 20.79 -2.05 11.48
CA SER A 73 19.60 -1.67 12.24
C SER A 73 18.39 -2.56 11.93
N GLU A 74 18.16 -2.89 10.66
CA GLU A 74 17.05 -3.75 10.22
C GLU A 74 17.30 -5.23 10.57
N ILE A 75 18.57 -5.67 10.58
CA ILE A 75 18.98 -7.00 11.05
C ILE A 75 18.61 -7.15 12.53
N LEU A 76 19.04 -6.19 13.36
CA LEU A 76 18.75 -6.19 14.79
C LEU A 76 17.25 -6.09 15.06
N GLU A 77 16.54 -5.23 14.32
CA GLU A 77 15.11 -5.07 14.47
C GLU A 77 14.33 -6.35 14.12
N GLN A 78 14.67 -7.01 13.01
CA GLN A 78 14.04 -8.27 12.63
C GLN A 78 14.36 -9.40 13.61
N PHE A 79 15.59 -9.48 14.11
CA PHE A 79 15.95 -10.52 15.06
C PHE A 79 15.26 -10.29 16.42
N LYS A 80 15.21 -9.04 16.89
CA LYS A 80 14.48 -8.64 18.09
C LYS A 80 13.03 -9.10 18.06
N ILE A 81 12.27 -8.80 17.01
CA ILE A 81 10.86 -9.17 16.93
C ILE A 81 10.67 -10.70 16.84
N ILE A 82 11.60 -11.42 16.20
CA ILE A 82 11.57 -12.90 16.16
C ILE A 82 11.83 -13.47 17.55
N CYS A 83 12.78 -12.93 18.31
CA CYS A 83 13.01 -13.32 19.71
C CYS A 83 11.80 -13.05 20.59
N SER A 84 11.20 -11.85 20.50
CA SER A 84 9.96 -11.52 21.23
C SER A 84 8.86 -12.55 20.96
N PHE A 85 8.63 -12.86 19.68
CA PHE A 85 7.58 -13.78 19.27
C PHE A 85 7.88 -15.24 19.65
N GLY A 86 9.10 -15.71 19.35
CA GLY A 86 9.55 -17.08 19.55
C GLY A 86 9.58 -17.48 21.02
N PHE A 87 10.14 -16.64 21.89
CA PHE A 87 10.15 -16.88 23.34
C PHE A 87 8.85 -16.54 24.04
N ASN A 88 7.89 -15.93 23.33
CA ASN A 88 6.70 -15.36 23.93
C ASN A 88 7.09 -14.41 25.08
N ALA A 89 7.96 -13.45 24.77
CA ALA A 89 8.58 -12.49 25.68
C ALA A 89 8.68 -11.12 25.01
N TYR A 90 9.20 -10.11 25.71
CA TYR A 90 9.43 -8.78 25.14
C TYR A 90 10.93 -8.50 25.01
N PHE A 91 11.39 -8.24 23.78
CA PHE A 91 12.75 -7.80 23.49
C PHE A 91 12.75 -6.36 22.94
N SER A 92 13.71 -5.55 23.41
CA SER A 92 13.95 -4.20 22.93
C SER A 92 15.44 -3.94 22.68
N ARG A 93 15.74 -2.91 21.89
CA ARG A 93 17.12 -2.39 21.72
C ARG A 93 17.53 -1.46 22.87
N THR A 94 16.58 -0.99 23.65
CA THR A 94 16.80 -0.10 24.79
C THR A 94 16.24 -0.73 26.05
N ARG A 95 16.99 -0.57 27.14
CA ARG A 95 16.62 -1.11 28.45
C ARG A 95 15.37 -0.43 29.00
N GLU A 96 15.26 0.87 28.78
CA GLU A 96 14.18 1.73 29.27
C GLU A 96 12.83 1.31 28.69
N HIS A 97 12.80 0.87 27.42
CA HIS A 97 11.56 0.36 26.80
C HIS A 97 11.09 -0.95 27.43
N VAL A 98 12.02 -1.87 27.75
CA VAL A 98 11.66 -3.11 28.46
C VAL A 98 11.06 -2.76 29.82
N LEU A 99 11.70 -1.84 30.55
CA LEU A 99 11.16 -1.37 31.82
C LEU A 99 9.77 -0.74 31.64
N SER A 100 9.61 0.18 30.68
CA SER A 100 8.33 0.87 30.44
C SER A 100 7.17 -0.09 30.15
N ILE A 101 7.37 -1.05 29.23
CA ILE A 101 6.31 -1.99 28.81
C ILE A 101 6.07 -3.09 29.85
N CYS A 102 7.11 -3.58 30.52
CA CYS A 102 7.01 -4.69 31.47
C CYS A 102 6.76 -4.26 32.92
N ASN A 103 6.88 -2.96 33.23
CA ASN A 103 6.60 -2.45 34.57
C ASN A 103 5.11 -2.61 34.93
N GLN A 104 4.89 -2.88 36.22
CA GLN A 104 3.56 -3.07 36.80
C GLN A 104 2.97 -1.77 37.38
N ASN A 105 3.70 -0.66 37.29
CA ASN A 105 3.28 0.64 37.82
C ASN A 105 2.92 1.57 36.66
N LYS A 106 1.73 2.19 36.72
CA LYS A 106 1.31 3.21 35.75
C LYS A 106 2.26 4.40 35.83
N SER A 107 2.90 4.74 34.72
CA SER A 107 3.58 6.03 34.55
C SER A 107 2.54 7.15 34.53
N ALA A 108 2.92 8.36 34.95
CA ALA A 108 2.03 9.53 34.90
C ALA A 108 1.50 9.84 33.47
N GLU A 109 2.18 9.34 32.43
CA GLU A 109 1.86 9.55 31.01
C GLU A 109 1.02 8.42 30.38
N SER A 110 0.73 7.32 31.10
CA SER A 110 -0.04 6.20 30.54
C SER A 110 -1.55 6.45 30.71
N ASN A 111 -2.26 6.70 29.61
CA ASN A 111 -3.71 6.82 29.58
C ASN A 111 -4.42 5.47 29.33
N GLY A 112 -3.68 4.41 28.96
CA GLY A 112 -4.21 3.09 28.63
C GLY A 112 -4.14 2.06 29.78
N VAL A 113 -4.27 0.79 29.42
CA VAL A 113 -4.19 -0.34 30.35
C VAL A 113 -2.77 -0.88 30.39
N LEU A 114 -2.27 -1.26 31.57
CA LEU A 114 -0.93 -1.83 31.72
C LEU A 114 -0.83 -3.17 30.97
N PRO A 115 0.11 -3.33 30.02
CA PRO A 115 0.30 -4.61 29.33
C PRO A 115 0.57 -5.77 30.29
N ALA A 116 1.28 -5.51 31.40
CA ALA A 116 1.56 -6.49 32.44
C ALA A 116 0.33 -7.03 33.14
N GLU A 117 -0.76 -6.27 33.14
CA GLU A 117 -2.02 -6.76 33.68
C GLU A 117 -2.72 -7.69 32.71
N ILE A 118 -2.75 -7.38 31.41
CA ILE A 118 -3.50 -8.13 30.39
C ILE A 118 -2.72 -9.36 29.88
N LEU A 119 -1.41 -9.23 29.67
CA LEU A 119 -0.53 -10.25 29.09
C LEU A 119 0.63 -10.65 30.03
N PRO A 120 0.34 -11.10 31.28
CA PRO A 120 1.39 -11.43 32.24
C PRO A 120 2.35 -12.52 31.75
N GLN A 121 1.91 -13.40 30.86
CA GLN A 121 2.74 -14.47 30.28
C GLN A 121 3.89 -13.94 29.40
N ILE A 122 3.78 -12.71 28.88
CA ILE A 122 4.74 -12.13 27.93
C ILE A 122 5.66 -11.13 28.61
N VAL A 123 5.09 -10.22 29.40
CA VAL A 123 5.79 -9.03 29.90
C VAL A 123 6.14 -9.10 31.38
N LYS A 124 5.87 -10.21 32.07
CA LYS A 124 6.28 -10.38 33.47
C LYS A 124 7.80 -10.58 33.57
N PHE A 125 8.43 -9.89 34.51
CA PHE A 125 9.85 -10.05 34.83
C PHE A 125 10.16 -11.39 35.51
N ASN A 126 11.46 -11.73 35.52
CA ASN A 126 12.04 -12.87 36.24
C ASN A 126 11.54 -14.24 35.77
N ARG A 127 11.09 -14.34 34.51
CA ARG A 127 10.88 -15.64 33.86
C ARG A 127 12.20 -16.11 33.27
N THR A 128 12.66 -17.26 33.74
CA THR A 128 13.81 -17.96 33.14
C THR A 128 13.31 -18.82 32.00
N LEU A 129 14.00 -18.75 30.86
CA LEU A 129 13.72 -19.61 29.71
C LEU A 129 14.08 -21.07 30.03
N THR A 130 13.44 -21.98 29.30
CA THR A 130 13.71 -23.43 29.35
C THR A 130 14.48 -23.86 28.11
N LEU A 131 15.17 -25.01 28.20
CA LEU A 131 15.89 -25.58 27.06
C LEU A 131 14.95 -25.79 25.85
N ALA A 132 13.75 -26.32 26.09
CA ALA A 132 12.75 -26.54 25.05
C ALA A 132 12.35 -25.26 24.30
N GLU A 133 12.26 -24.12 25.00
CA GLU A 133 11.97 -22.82 24.37
C GLU A 133 13.13 -22.32 23.51
N THR A 134 14.37 -22.57 23.92
CA THR A 134 15.56 -22.21 23.14
C THR A 134 15.72 -23.08 21.88
N GLU A 135 15.43 -24.38 21.98
CA GLU A 135 15.37 -25.27 20.83
C GLU A 135 14.23 -24.89 19.87
N PHE A 136 13.07 -24.50 20.42
CA PHE A 136 11.95 -24.00 19.64
C PHE A 136 12.34 -22.74 18.85
N LEU A 137 12.96 -21.73 19.50
CA LEU A 137 13.41 -20.53 18.80
C LEU A 137 14.35 -20.88 17.64
N THR A 138 15.33 -21.76 17.89
CA THR A 138 16.32 -22.14 16.89
C THR A 138 15.66 -22.73 15.64
N LYS A 139 14.69 -23.64 15.83
CA LYS A 139 13.89 -24.22 14.74
C LYS A 139 13.02 -23.17 14.06
N PHE A 140 12.38 -22.29 14.83
CA PHE A 140 11.49 -21.26 14.30
C PHE A 140 12.24 -20.24 13.44
N VAL A 141 13.46 -19.85 13.84
CA VAL A 141 14.33 -18.98 13.03
C VAL A 141 14.70 -19.66 11.71
N ASP A 142 15.05 -20.94 11.74
CA ASP A 142 15.35 -21.70 10.51
C ASP A 142 14.14 -21.75 9.56
N GLU A 143 12.95 -22.08 10.08
CA GLU A 143 11.71 -22.10 9.28
C GLU A 143 11.41 -20.73 8.66
N ILE A 144 11.53 -19.64 9.41
CA ILE A 144 11.30 -18.28 8.92
C ILE A 144 12.27 -17.93 7.78
N ILE A 145 13.57 -18.20 7.94
CA ILE A 145 14.58 -17.88 6.92
C ILE A 145 14.36 -18.74 5.66
N GLY A 146 13.86 -19.96 5.85
CA GLY A 146 13.46 -20.89 4.80
C GLY A 146 12.30 -20.43 3.92
N LEU A 147 11.40 -19.55 4.39
CA LEU A 147 10.21 -19.10 3.63
C LEU A 147 10.57 -18.40 2.31
N GLU A 148 9.73 -18.47 1.27
CA GLU A 148 9.86 -17.60 0.08
C GLU A 148 9.89 -16.11 0.46
N ARG A 149 10.62 -15.27 -0.28
CA ARG A 149 10.83 -13.85 0.04
C ARG A 149 9.53 -13.08 0.29
N ASN A 150 8.54 -13.26 -0.56
CA ASN A 150 7.24 -12.58 -0.45
C ASN A 150 6.53 -12.97 0.85
N SER A 151 6.52 -14.26 1.17
CA SER A 151 5.93 -14.81 2.40
C SER A 151 6.69 -14.36 3.64
N TYR A 152 8.03 -14.39 3.60
CA TYR A 152 8.89 -13.89 4.67
C TYR A 152 8.58 -12.43 5.02
N GLN A 153 8.47 -11.54 4.02
CA GLN A 153 8.16 -10.13 4.25
C GLN A 153 6.82 -9.93 4.96
N LYS A 154 5.80 -10.70 4.56
CA LYS A 154 4.46 -10.67 5.16
C LYS A 154 4.50 -11.15 6.61
N ILE A 155 5.14 -12.31 6.87
CA ILE A 155 5.25 -12.87 8.21
C ILE A 155 6.04 -11.97 9.16
N ILE A 156 7.17 -11.42 8.73
CA ILE A 156 7.96 -10.48 9.53
C ILE A 156 7.15 -9.22 9.85
N SER A 157 6.38 -8.70 8.89
CA SER A 157 5.50 -7.56 9.12
C SER A 157 4.38 -7.90 10.12
N SER A 158 3.78 -9.09 10.01
CA SER A 158 2.77 -9.58 10.96
C SER A 158 3.32 -9.74 12.37
N ILE A 159 4.51 -10.34 12.53
CA ILE A 159 5.18 -10.48 13.83
C ILE A 159 5.47 -9.09 14.43
N ARG A 160 5.93 -8.13 13.61
CA ARG A 160 6.11 -6.74 14.03
C ARG A 160 4.79 -6.12 14.50
N THR A 161 3.71 -6.26 13.75
CA THR A 161 2.38 -5.75 14.13
C THR A 161 1.88 -6.35 15.45
N VAL A 162 2.15 -7.64 15.70
CA VAL A 162 1.85 -8.27 16.99
C VAL A 162 2.65 -7.61 18.12
N GLN A 163 3.94 -7.36 17.94
CA GLN A 163 4.74 -6.62 18.92
C GLN A 163 4.22 -5.18 19.12
N ASP A 164 3.93 -4.46 18.05
CA ASP A 164 3.39 -3.10 18.09
C ASP A 164 2.06 -3.06 18.87
N SER A 165 1.22 -4.11 18.76
CA SER A 165 -0.03 -4.19 19.53
C SER A 165 0.20 -4.20 21.05
N ILE A 166 1.31 -4.78 21.53
CA ILE A 166 1.67 -4.80 22.96
C ILE A 166 2.09 -3.39 23.40
N GLU A 167 2.87 -2.69 22.57
CA GLU A 167 3.34 -1.34 22.87
C GLU A 167 2.19 -0.33 22.87
N VAL A 168 1.29 -0.43 21.88
CA VAL A 168 0.12 0.44 21.75
C VAL A 168 -0.91 0.22 22.87
N LEU A 169 -0.96 -0.98 23.46
CA LEU A 169 -1.92 -1.31 24.53
C LEU A 169 -1.82 -0.35 25.74
N ASN A 170 -0.62 0.15 26.03
CA ASN A 170 -0.38 1.13 27.10
C ASN A 170 -1.00 2.51 26.83
N TYR A 171 -1.35 2.81 25.57
CA TYR A 171 -1.84 4.10 25.13
C TYR A 171 -3.29 4.04 24.62
N ASN A 172 -3.65 3.00 23.86
CA ASN A 172 -4.96 2.86 23.23
C ASN A 172 -5.33 1.38 23.03
N PHE A 173 -6.32 0.92 23.80
CA PHE A 173 -6.78 -0.47 23.76
C PHE A 173 -7.45 -0.82 22.43
N GLU A 174 -8.32 0.04 21.92
CA GLU A 174 -9.07 -0.20 20.68
C GLU A 174 -8.14 -0.34 19.46
N MET A 175 -7.09 0.49 19.40
CA MET A 175 -6.06 0.39 18.37
C MET A 175 -5.23 -0.88 18.54
N ALA A 176 -4.79 -1.21 19.76
CA ALA A 176 -4.06 -2.44 20.02
C ALA A 176 -4.87 -3.69 19.60
N TYR A 177 -6.14 -3.75 19.99
CA TYR A 177 -7.05 -4.83 19.59
C TYR A 177 -7.19 -4.91 18.06
N SER A 178 -7.37 -3.76 17.41
CA SER A 178 -7.49 -3.67 15.96
C SER A 178 -6.22 -4.11 15.23
N LEU A 179 -5.02 -3.82 15.75
CA LEU A 179 -3.74 -4.27 15.19
C LEU A 179 -3.65 -5.80 15.09
N LEU A 180 -4.14 -6.53 16.08
CA LEU A 180 -4.20 -7.99 16.04
C LEU A 180 -5.15 -8.50 14.94
N VAL A 181 -6.31 -7.86 14.77
CA VAL A 181 -7.26 -8.19 13.70
C VAL A 181 -6.69 -7.84 12.32
N TYR A 182 -6.04 -6.67 12.18
CA TYR A 182 -5.35 -6.27 10.97
C TYR A 182 -4.25 -7.25 10.56
N CYS A 183 -3.49 -7.75 11.53
CA CYS A 183 -2.47 -8.76 11.30
C CYS A 183 -3.06 -10.01 10.62
N LEU A 184 -4.16 -10.54 11.18
CA LEU A 184 -4.85 -11.71 10.64
C LEU A 184 -5.49 -11.44 9.27
N GLU A 185 -6.09 -10.27 9.07
CA GLU A 185 -6.67 -9.91 7.77
C GLU A 185 -5.63 -9.71 6.68
N SER A 186 -4.49 -9.11 7.02
CA SER A 186 -3.37 -8.97 6.10
C SER A 186 -2.84 -10.36 5.70
N LEU A 187 -2.73 -11.29 6.65
CA LEU A 187 -2.33 -12.68 6.35
C LEU A 187 -3.37 -13.38 5.46
N ALA A 188 -4.66 -13.26 5.80
CA ALA A 188 -5.75 -13.87 5.04
C ALA A 188 -5.81 -13.33 3.60
N GLY A 189 -5.67 -12.02 3.38
CA GLY A 189 -5.72 -11.42 2.05
C GLY A 189 -4.47 -11.67 1.19
N ASN A 190 -3.31 -11.87 1.83
CA ASN A 190 -2.04 -11.98 1.13
C ASN A 190 -1.50 -13.41 0.97
N ILE A 191 -1.92 -14.34 1.85
CA ILE A 191 -1.47 -15.73 1.90
C ILE A 191 -2.67 -16.68 1.75
N GLY A 192 -3.86 -16.28 2.19
CA GLY A 192 -5.07 -17.08 2.04
C GLY A 192 -5.49 -17.26 0.58
N ASN A 193 -5.90 -18.48 0.24
CA ASN A 193 -6.38 -18.86 -1.10
C ASN A 193 -7.92 -18.95 -1.16
N THR A 194 -8.63 -18.19 -0.33
CA THR A 194 -10.08 -18.35 -0.18
C THR A 194 -10.84 -17.69 -1.34
N ARG A 195 -11.61 -18.51 -2.08
CA ARG A 195 -12.56 -18.05 -3.09
C ARG A 195 -13.95 -17.96 -2.47
N THR A 196 -14.51 -16.76 -2.39
CA THR A 196 -15.87 -16.54 -1.89
C THR A 196 -16.91 -17.12 -2.86
N THR A 197 -17.88 -17.85 -2.34
CA THR A 197 -18.98 -18.45 -3.08
C THR A 197 -20.31 -17.73 -2.81
N TRP A 198 -21.32 -17.98 -3.63
CA TRP A 198 -22.66 -17.38 -3.45
C TRP A 198 -23.29 -17.71 -2.09
N ASN A 199 -22.97 -18.86 -1.51
CA ASN A 199 -23.54 -19.30 -0.24
C ASN A 199 -23.01 -18.54 0.96
N ASP A 200 -21.91 -17.79 0.78
CA ASP A 200 -21.24 -17.03 1.83
C ASP A 200 -21.82 -15.62 2.01
N ILE A 201 -22.75 -15.21 1.15
CA ILE A 201 -23.48 -13.94 1.28
C ILE A 201 -24.58 -14.08 2.35
N ASP A 202 -24.80 -13.01 3.10
CA ASP A 202 -25.82 -12.90 4.13
C ASP A 202 -27.16 -13.52 3.68
N GLU A 203 -27.70 -14.40 4.51
CA GLU A 203 -28.90 -15.19 4.22
C GLU A 203 -30.14 -14.32 3.95
N LYS A 204 -30.26 -13.17 4.63
CA LYS A 204 -31.34 -12.22 4.41
C LYS A 204 -31.23 -11.59 3.03
N ILE A 205 -30.01 -11.23 2.61
CA ILE A 205 -29.73 -10.69 1.26
C ILE A 205 -30.00 -11.76 0.20
N ARG A 206 -29.56 -13.01 0.43
CA ARG A 206 -29.82 -14.14 -0.49
C ARG A 206 -31.31 -14.42 -0.64
N HIS A 207 -32.08 -14.36 0.45
CA HIS A 207 -33.53 -14.53 0.40
C HIS A 207 -34.23 -13.39 -0.34
N GLN A 208 -33.89 -12.14 -0.03
CA GLN A 208 -34.47 -10.96 -0.70
C GLN A 208 -34.18 -10.97 -2.21
N LEU A 209 -32.94 -11.24 -2.59
CA LEU A 209 -32.55 -11.37 -4.00
C LEU A 209 -33.16 -12.61 -4.65
N GLY A 210 -33.33 -13.71 -3.91
CA GLY A 210 -33.98 -14.93 -4.38
C GLY A 210 -35.44 -14.71 -4.80
N VAL A 211 -36.16 -13.77 -4.17
CA VAL A 211 -37.50 -13.37 -4.60
C VAL A 211 -37.45 -12.62 -5.94
N VAL A 212 -36.51 -11.68 -6.08
CA VAL A 212 -36.33 -10.87 -7.31
C VAL A 212 -35.78 -11.70 -8.48
N PHE A 213 -34.98 -12.73 -8.19
CA PHE A 213 -34.40 -13.63 -9.19
C PHE A 213 -35.43 -14.57 -9.84
N LYS A 214 -36.66 -14.67 -9.34
CA LYS A 214 -37.70 -15.50 -9.97
C LYS A 214 -38.11 -14.99 -11.35
N ASP A 215 -38.00 -13.69 -11.58
CA ASP A 215 -38.51 -13.02 -12.79
C ASP A 215 -37.38 -12.61 -13.77
N ILE A 216 -36.14 -13.05 -13.52
CA ILE A 216 -34.94 -12.66 -14.28
C ILE A 216 -34.34 -13.88 -14.99
N SER A 217 -33.74 -13.67 -16.17
CA SER A 217 -33.04 -14.73 -16.90
C SER A 217 -31.83 -15.26 -16.12
N LEU A 218 -31.58 -16.57 -16.22
CA LEU A 218 -30.47 -17.25 -15.53
C LEU A 218 -29.10 -16.61 -15.82
N SER A 219 -28.88 -16.12 -17.05
CA SER A 219 -27.64 -15.42 -17.43
C SER A 219 -27.43 -14.14 -16.62
N ASN A 220 -28.48 -13.33 -16.44
CA ASN A 220 -28.39 -12.09 -15.66
C ASN A 220 -28.27 -12.38 -14.16
N ILE A 221 -28.90 -13.45 -13.66
CA ILE A 221 -28.73 -13.90 -12.28
C ILE A 221 -27.27 -14.30 -12.02
N HIS A 222 -26.65 -15.06 -12.93
CA HIS A 222 -25.23 -15.42 -12.79
C HIS A 222 -24.32 -14.18 -12.83
N GLU A 223 -24.59 -13.21 -13.69
CA GLU A 223 -23.84 -11.96 -13.78
C GLU A 223 -23.98 -11.12 -12.48
N ILE A 224 -25.21 -10.99 -11.95
CA ILE A 224 -25.48 -10.27 -10.69
C ILE A 224 -24.84 -10.99 -9.51
N LYS A 225 -24.95 -12.32 -9.44
CA LYS A 225 -24.27 -13.13 -8.42
C LYS A 225 -22.76 -12.94 -8.51
N ARG A 226 -22.18 -12.91 -9.72
CA ARG A 226 -20.75 -12.66 -9.93
C ARG A 226 -20.34 -11.27 -9.43
N ILE A 227 -21.08 -10.22 -9.79
CA ILE A 227 -20.82 -8.84 -9.36
C ILE A 227 -20.93 -8.68 -7.82
N LEU A 228 -21.94 -9.31 -7.21
CA LEU A 228 -22.12 -9.27 -5.75
C LEU A 228 -21.06 -10.09 -5.02
N ILE A 229 -20.68 -11.25 -5.56
CA ILE A 229 -19.53 -11.99 -5.07
C ILE A 229 -18.29 -11.10 -5.22
N GLU A 230 -18.10 -10.37 -6.32
CA GLU A 230 -17.02 -9.40 -6.53
C GLU A 230 -17.04 -8.19 -5.58
N SER A 231 -18.14 -7.89 -4.91
CA SER A 231 -18.20 -6.83 -3.89
C SER A 231 -17.29 -7.16 -2.69
N GLN A 232 -16.46 -6.21 -2.28
CA GLN A 232 -15.23 -6.47 -1.52
C GLN A 232 -15.43 -6.87 -0.04
N HIS A 233 -16.52 -6.41 0.59
CA HIS A 233 -16.69 -6.52 2.05
C HIS A 233 -17.10 -7.90 2.58
N PRO A 234 -18.09 -8.62 2.00
CA PRO A 234 -18.43 -9.98 2.45
C PRO A 234 -17.29 -10.96 2.20
N LYS A 235 -16.55 -10.78 1.09
CA LYS A 235 -15.38 -11.59 0.74
C LYS A 235 -14.28 -11.51 1.78
N ALA A 236 -13.99 -10.31 2.28
CA ALA A 236 -12.90 -10.06 3.22
C ALA A 236 -13.18 -10.73 4.57
N GLN A 237 -14.40 -10.58 5.11
CA GLN A 237 -14.79 -11.23 6.36
C GLN A 237 -14.76 -12.75 6.27
N GLN A 238 -15.32 -13.33 5.21
CA GLN A 238 -15.33 -14.77 5.04
C GLN A 238 -13.91 -15.32 4.85
N SER A 239 -13.09 -14.64 4.04
CA SER A 239 -11.68 -15.01 3.84
C SER A 239 -10.91 -14.97 5.15
N PHE A 240 -11.15 -13.97 5.99
CA PHE A 240 -10.58 -13.87 7.33
C PHE A 240 -10.94 -15.07 8.21
N ILE A 241 -12.22 -15.44 8.29
CA ILE A 241 -12.68 -16.55 9.14
C ILE A 241 -12.12 -17.88 8.64
N THR A 242 -12.31 -18.20 7.35
CA THR A 242 -11.87 -19.46 6.77
C THR A 242 -10.36 -19.61 6.85
N PHE A 243 -9.59 -18.53 6.60
CA PHE A 243 -8.14 -18.56 6.76
C PHE A 243 -7.71 -18.91 8.19
N ILE A 244 -8.40 -18.36 9.20
CA ILE A 244 -8.10 -18.65 10.61
C ILE A 244 -8.45 -20.10 10.94
N GLU A 245 -9.65 -20.57 10.57
CA GLU A 245 -10.08 -21.95 10.77
C GLU A 245 -9.10 -22.94 10.12
N ASP A 246 -8.62 -22.66 8.91
CA ASP A 246 -7.64 -23.48 8.19
C ASP A 246 -6.25 -23.48 8.85
N ASN A 247 -5.93 -22.52 9.72
CA ASN A 247 -4.63 -22.37 10.37
C ASN A 247 -4.66 -22.57 11.89
N ILE A 248 -5.74 -23.13 12.41
CA ILE A 248 -5.81 -23.65 13.78
C ILE A 248 -5.76 -25.17 13.73
N ASP A 249 -5.13 -25.78 14.73
CA ASP A 249 -5.12 -27.23 14.93
C ASP A 249 -5.69 -27.58 16.31
N GLU A 250 -5.83 -28.88 16.57
CA GLU A 250 -6.37 -29.39 17.84
C GLU A 250 -5.56 -28.95 19.07
N SER A 251 -4.26 -28.67 18.90
CA SER A 251 -3.40 -28.24 20.01
C SER A 251 -3.85 -26.91 20.59
N PHE A 252 -4.45 -26.02 19.80
CA PHE A 252 -5.01 -24.75 20.27
C PHE A 252 -6.11 -24.92 21.33
N PHE A 253 -6.92 -25.97 21.22
CA PHE A 253 -8.04 -26.26 22.12
C PHE A 253 -7.68 -27.24 23.24
N THR A 254 -6.52 -27.89 23.15
CA THR A 254 -6.06 -28.90 24.11
C THR A 254 -4.83 -28.41 24.87
N SER A 255 -3.63 -28.81 24.48
CA SER A 255 -2.37 -28.46 25.17
C SER A 255 -2.11 -26.96 25.25
N GLY A 256 -2.57 -26.19 24.26
CA GLY A 256 -2.48 -24.73 24.21
C GLY A 256 -3.43 -23.98 25.15
N THR A 257 -4.27 -24.71 25.92
CA THR A 257 -5.15 -24.13 26.95
C THR A 257 -4.62 -24.32 28.37
N ILE A 258 -3.49 -25.01 28.54
CA ILE A 258 -2.85 -25.18 29.84
C ILE A 258 -2.49 -23.79 30.39
N ASN A 259 -2.97 -23.47 31.59
CA ASN A 259 -2.85 -22.16 32.26
C ASN A 259 -3.60 -20.99 31.59
N VAL A 260 -4.53 -21.26 30.67
CA VAL A 260 -5.40 -20.25 30.07
C VAL A 260 -6.70 -20.15 30.87
N GLN A 261 -7.11 -18.94 31.23
CA GLN A 261 -8.37 -18.70 31.92
C GLN A 261 -9.52 -18.57 30.90
N ASN A 262 -10.59 -19.36 31.08
CA ASN A 262 -11.78 -19.38 30.23
C ASN A 262 -11.49 -19.52 28.71
N PRO A 263 -10.77 -20.59 28.29
CA PRO A 263 -10.40 -20.80 26.88
C PRO A 263 -11.63 -20.85 25.98
N ILE A 264 -11.54 -20.26 24.79
CA ILE A 264 -12.65 -20.24 23.84
C ILE A 264 -13.04 -21.67 23.40
N PRO A 265 -14.31 -22.07 23.54
CA PRO A 265 -14.78 -23.35 23.01
C PRO A 265 -14.77 -23.36 21.48
N PHE A 266 -14.47 -24.51 20.87
CA PHE A 266 -14.51 -24.69 19.41
C PHE A 266 -15.85 -24.25 18.80
N SER A 267 -16.97 -24.60 19.44
CA SER A 267 -18.32 -24.24 18.99
C SER A 267 -18.59 -22.74 18.97
N GLN A 268 -17.84 -21.94 19.71
CA GLN A 268 -18.01 -20.49 19.80
C GLN A 268 -17.02 -19.71 18.91
N LEU A 269 -15.93 -20.36 18.46
CA LEU A 269 -14.85 -19.71 17.73
C LEU A 269 -15.36 -18.90 16.53
N LYS A 270 -16.12 -19.54 15.64
CA LYS A 270 -16.63 -18.90 14.42
C LYS A 270 -17.45 -17.63 14.71
N GLN A 271 -18.34 -17.70 15.71
CA GLN A 271 -19.15 -16.55 16.11
C GLN A 271 -18.30 -15.45 16.74
N SER A 272 -17.30 -15.80 17.54
CA SER A 272 -16.37 -14.82 18.10
C SER A 272 -15.51 -14.14 17.02
N LEU A 273 -15.09 -14.86 15.98
CA LEU A 273 -14.36 -14.28 14.85
C LEU A 273 -15.21 -13.27 14.07
N LEU A 274 -16.49 -13.61 13.82
CA LEU A 274 -17.46 -12.67 13.24
C LEU A 274 -17.56 -11.40 14.07
N ASN A 275 -17.70 -11.54 15.40
CA ASN A 275 -17.79 -10.43 16.32
C ASN A 275 -16.51 -9.58 16.36
N THR A 276 -15.33 -10.22 16.37
CA THR A 276 -14.02 -9.55 16.33
C THR A 276 -13.85 -8.72 15.05
N TYR A 277 -14.20 -9.28 13.89
CA TYR A 277 -14.17 -8.55 12.62
C TYR A 277 -15.13 -7.35 12.65
N ASN A 278 -16.34 -7.54 13.17
CA ASN A 278 -17.35 -6.48 13.26
C ASN A 278 -16.92 -5.34 14.19
N ILE A 279 -16.34 -5.66 15.36
CA ILE A 279 -15.79 -4.66 16.29
C ILE A 279 -14.76 -3.79 15.57
N ARG A 280 -13.79 -4.44 14.91
CA ARG A 280 -12.75 -3.73 14.19
C ARG A 280 -13.32 -2.91 13.04
N SER A 281 -14.21 -3.47 12.22
CA SER A 281 -14.84 -2.76 11.10
C SER A 281 -15.55 -1.48 11.56
N ARG A 282 -16.32 -1.57 12.66
CA ARG A 282 -17.01 -0.42 13.26
C ARG A 282 -16.06 0.62 13.84
N PHE A 283 -14.99 0.21 14.52
CA PHE A 283 -13.98 1.14 15.02
C PHE A 283 -13.28 1.89 13.88
N VAL A 284 -12.95 1.21 12.79
CA VAL A 284 -12.18 1.80 11.68
C VAL A 284 -13.03 2.73 10.82
N HIS A 285 -14.29 2.37 10.57
CA HIS A 285 -15.18 3.15 9.70
C HIS A 285 -16.05 4.16 10.45
N GLY A 286 -16.34 3.91 11.74
CA GLY A 286 -17.23 4.73 12.56
C GLY A 286 -16.61 5.28 13.84
N LEU A 287 -15.37 4.89 14.19
CA LEU A 287 -14.73 5.20 15.49
C LEU A 287 -15.55 4.73 16.70
N ASP A 288 -16.39 3.71 16.49
CA ASP A 288 -17.18 3.09 17.55
C ASP A 288 -16.26 2.44 18.59
N SER A 289 -16.51 2.72 19.86
CA SER A 289 -15.72 2.12 20.94
C SER A 289 -15.96 0.61 21.03
N VAL A 290 -14.90 -0.15 21.29
CA VAL A 290 -14.99 -1.57 21.65
C VAL A 290 -15.89 -1.73 22.89
N PRO A 291 -16.73 -2.78 22.98
CA PRO A 291 -17.56 -3.05 24.16
C PRO A 291 -16.79 -2.91 25.47
N MET A 292 -17.35 -2.15 26.43
CA MET A 292 -16.65 -1.78 27.67
C MET A 292 -16.17 -3.01 28.46
N GLN A 293 -16.89 -4.11 28.41
CA GLN A 293 -16.55 -5.37 29.07
C GLN A 293 -15.22 -5.94 28.56
N LEU A 294 -14.87 -5.74 27.29
CA LEU A 294 -13.60 -6.17 26.71
C LEU A 294 -12.42 -5.33 27.21
N LYS A 295 -12.68 -4.11 27.68
CA LYS A 295 -11.68 -3.16 28.19
C LYS A 295 -11.43 -3.32 29.69
N MET A 296 -12.34 -3.97 30.41
CA MET A 296 -12.18 -4.19 31.84
C MET A 296 -11.00 -5.14 32.09
N ILE A 297 -9.98 -4.68 32.79
CA ILE A 297 -8.73 -5.41 33.05
C ILE A 297 -8.94 -6.87 33.46
N GLN A 298 -9.87 -7.14 34.39
CA GLN A 298 -10.17 -8.51 34.86
C GLN A 298 -10.68 -9.41 33.74
N MET A 299 -11.45 -8.85 32.81
CA MET A 299 -12.04 -9.55 31.68
C MET A 299 -11.11 -9.57 30.47
N SER A 300 -10.21 -8.60 30.30
CA SER A 300 -9.27 -8.60 29.16
C SER A 300 -8.19 -9.69 29.26
N LYS A 301 -7.95 -10.22 30.46
CA LYS A 301 -6.96 -11.26 30.79
C LYS A 301 -7.37 -12.68 30.39
N ILE A 302 -8.66 -12.98 30.53
CA ILE A 302 -9.23 -14.29 30.17
C ILE A 302 -9.24 -14.44 28.65
N ASP A 303 -9.45 -15.63 28.10
CA ASP A 303 -9.36 -15.88 26.65
C ASP A 303 -10.64 -15.40 25.92
N SER A 304 -11.80 -15.68 26.51
CA SER A 304 -13.11 -15.36 25.93
C SER A 304 -14.13 -14.90 26.97
N LEU A 305 -15.17 -14.19 26.53
CA LEU A 305 -16.30 -13.75 27.35
C LEU A 305 -17.61 -13.79 26.56
N ILE A 306 -18.71 -13.97 27.29
CA ILE A 306 -20.06 -13.86 26.75
C ILE A 306 -20.65 -12.53 27.21
N VAL A 307 -21.00 -11.67 26.26
CA VAL A 307 -21.64 -10.37 26.52
C VAL A 307 -22.98 -10.35 25.80
N PHE A 308 -24.06 -10.21 26.57
CA PHE A 308 -25.44 -10.24 26.08
C PHE A 308 -25.74 -11.47 25.20
N GLY A 309 -25.26 -12.66 25.62
CA GLY A 309 -25.48 -13.93 24.91
C GLY A 309 -24.60 -14.12 23.67
N GLN A 310 -23.68 -13.20 23.36
CA GLN A 310 -22.75 -13.29 22.23
C GLN A 310 -21.31 -13.54 22.71
N PRO A 311 -20.57 -14.48 22.11
CA PRO A 311 -19.21 -14.78 22.51
C PRO A 311 -18.21 -13.82 21.85
N TYR A 312 -17.24 -13.33 22.62
CA TYR A 312 -16.19 -12.42 22.17
C TYR A 312 -14.81 -12.92 22.60
N LEU A 313 -13.82 -12.72 21.72
CA LEU A 313 -12.40 -12.84 22.08
C LEU A 313 -11.93 -11.56 22.76
N THR A 314 -11.31 -11.71 23.92
CA THR A 314 -10.60 -10.63 24.60
C THR A 314 -9.31 -10.28 23.87
N PHE A 315 -8.58 -9.27 24.37
CA PHE A 315 -7.23 -9.02 23.89
C PHE A 315 -6.29 -10.21 24.11
N SER A 316 -6.29 -10.81 25.31
CA SER A 316 -5.42 -11.97 25.63
C SER A 316 -5.72 -13.17 24.74
N GLY A 317 -7.01 -13.49 24.53
CA GLY A 317 -7.38 -14.61 23.68
C GLY A 317 -7.20 -14.36 22.20
N LEU A 318 -7.44 -13.13 21.73
CA LEU A 318 -7.08 -12.75 20.37
C LEU A 318 -5.58 -12.83 20.16
N PHE A 319 -4.76 -12.36 21.12
CA PHE A 319 -3.31 -12.47 21.04
C PHE A 319 -2.85 -13.93 20.93
N ARG A 320 -3.38 -14.82 21.79
CA ARG A 320 -3.11 -16.27 21.75
C ARG A 320 -3.45 -16.85 20.39
N LEU A 321 -4.63 -16.50 19.85
CA LEU A 321 -5.09 -16.92 18.54
C LEU A 321 -4.15 -16.43 17.41
N VAL A 322 -3.81 -15.14 17.38
CA VAL A 322 -2.91 -14.58 16.35
C VAL A 322 -1.57 -15.31 16.37
N ARG A 323 -1.00 -15.51 17.56
CA ARG A 323 0.26 -16.22 17.72
C ARG A 323 0.17 -17.65 17.17
N HIS A 324 -0.90 -18.37 17.50
CA HIS A 324 -1.15 -19.74 16.99
C HIS A 324 -1.23 -19.78 15.48
N VAL A 325 -2.03 -18.90 14.88
CA VAL A 325 -2.21 -18.81 13.43
C VAL A 325 -0.87 -18.51 12.73
N ILE A 326 -0.09 -17.54 13.21
CA ILE A 326 1.20 -17.21 12.61
C ILE A 326 2.17 -18.40 12.67
N MET A 327 2.27 -19.09 13.81
CA MET A 327 3.12 -20.28 13.93
C MET A 327 2.73 -21.35 12.91
N ASN A 328 1.44 -21.64 12.78
CA ASN A 328 0.95 -22.64 11.84
C ASN A 328 1.15 -22.23 10.39
N VAL A 329 0.96 -20.95 10.06
CA VAL A 329 1.23 -20.43 8.71
C VAL A 329 2.72 -20.59 8.38
N VAL A 330 3.62 -20.22 9.28
CA VAL A 330 5.07 -20.40 9.10
C VAL A 330 5.39 -21.88 8.86
N HIS A 331 4.81 -22.78 9.66
CA HIS A 331 5.04 -24.21 9.54
C HIS A 331 4.47 -24.84 8.25
N LYS A 332 3.33 -24.36 7.74
CA LYS A 332 2.68 -24.89 6.51
C LYS A 332 3.30 -24.39 5.20
N LEU A 333 3.82 -23.17 5.17
CA LEU A 333 4.32 -22.56 3.92
C LEU A 333 5.51 -23.32 3.32
N PRO A 334 5.77 -23.25 2.00
CA PRO A 334 6.92 -23.94 1.40
C PRO A 334 8.25 -23.32 1.82
N LYS A 335 9.25 -24.17 2.06
CA LYS A 335 10.62 -23.77 2.43
C LYS A 335 11.52 -23.93 1.22
N VAL A 336 12.22 -22.87 0.86
CA VAL A 336 13.06 -22.76 -0.33
C VAL A 336 14.49 -22.43 0.12
N LYS A 337 15.47 -23.25 -0.29
CA LYS A 337 16.88 -23.01 0.05
C LYS A 337 17.50 -21.85 -0.74
N HIS A 338 17.18 -21.74 -2.02
CA HIS A 338 17.69 -20.71 -2.92
C HIS A 338 16.57 -20.16 -3.78
N GLU A 339 16.51 -18.83 -3.93
CA GLU A 339 15.46 -18.14 -4.65
C GLU A 339 16.06 -17.04 -5.53
N LYS A 340 15.66 -16.98 -6.80
CA LYS A 340 16.09 -15.91 -7.71
C LYS A 340 15.23 -14.67 -7.48
N TYR A 341 15.76 -13.71 -6.72
CA TYR A 341 15.06 -12.48 -6.35
C TYR A 341 15.99 -11.26 -6.43
N ASN A 342 15.49 -10.12 -6.91
CA ASN A 342 16.25 -8.86 -6.92
C ASN A 342 16.30 -8.25 -5.51
N TRP A 343 17.14 -8.81 -4.64
CA TRP A 343 17.25 -8.38 -3.24
C TRP A 343 17.80 -6.96 -3.07
N ARG A 344 18.51 -6.43 -4.08
CA ARG A 344 19.08 -5.07 -4.07
C ARG A 344 18.01 -3.99 -3.90
N SER A 345 16.83 -4.15 -4.51
CA SER A 345 15.73 -3.18 -4.37
C SER A 345 15.14 -3.08 -2.95
N ASN A 346 15.52 -3.98 -2.04
CA ASN A 346 15.02 -4.02 -0.67
C ASN A 346 16.10 -3.67 0.37
N LEU A 347 17.27 -3.20 -0.07
CA LEU A 347 18.29 -2.71 0.85
C LEU A 347 17.83 -1.38 1.46
N PRO A 348 18.02 -1.19 2.78
CA PRO A 348 17.67 0.06 3.43
C PRO A 348 18.56 1.19 2.92
N GLY A 349 17.99 2.38 2.76
CA GLY A 349 18.70 3.57 2.27
C GLY A 349 18.72 3.73 0.75
N ILE A 350 18.18 2.78 -0.03
CA ILE A 350 17.99 2.94 -1.48
C ILE A 350 16.65 3.64 -1.74
N MET A 351 16.70 4.77 -2.43
CA MET A 351 15.53 5.47 -2.93
C MET A 351 15.46 5.35 -4.46
N ASN A 352 14.30 4.94 -4.97
CA ASN A 352 14.03 5.05 -6.40
C ASN A 352 13.53 6.48 -6.67
N ALA A 353 14.29 7.24 -7.44
CA ALA A 353 13.88 8.55 -7.92
C ALA A 353 13.55 8.45 -9.41
N GLU A 354 12.40 9.00 -9.81
CA GLU A 354 12.13 9.22 -11.22
C GLU A 354 12.98 10.39 -11.71
N LEU A 355 13.78 10.16 -12.75
CA LEU A 355 14.57 11.23 -13.38
C LEU A 355 13.63 12.26 -14.00
N SER A 356 13.99 13.53 -13.86
CA SER A 356 13.27 14.62 -14.53
C SER A 356 13.13 14.34 -16.03
N PRO A 357 11.95 14.58 -16.63
CA PRO A 357 11.73 14.45 -18.09
C PRO A 357 12.83 15.06 -18.96
N GLU A 358 13.44 16.18 -18.50
CA GLU A 358 14.57 16.86 -19.16
C GLU A 358 15.77 15.94 -19.42
N LEU A 359 15.96 14.88 -18.64
CA LEU A 359 17.15 14.02 -18.74
C LEU A 359 17.00 12.87 -19.73
N TRP A 360 15.78 12.45 -20.07
CA TRP A 360 15.55 11.20 -20.82
C TRP A 360 14.53 11.28 -21.96
N VAL A 361 13.61 12.26 -21.97
CA VAL A 361 12.52 12.33 -22.98
C VAL A 361 13.05 12.45 -24.41
N TRP A 362 14.25 12.99 -24.61
CA TRP A 362 14.90 13.17 -25.91
C TRP A 362 15.50 11.87 -26.50
N GLN A 363 15.75 10.86 -25.67
CA GLN A 363 16.42 9.62 -26.10
C GLN A 363 15.56 8.85 -27.12
N HIS A 364 15.97 8.79 -28.38
CA HIS A 364 15.23 8.06 -29.42
C HIS A 364 15.69 6.60 -29.58
N GLU A 365 16.87 6.27 -29.06
CA GLU A 365 17.43 4.91 -29.07
C GLU A 365 16.54 4.01 -28.22
N ASN A 366 15.98 2.96 -28.83
CA ASN A 366 14.99 2.04 -28.25
C ASN A 366 13.58 2.61 -28.00
N PHE A 367 13.21 3.72 -28.65
CA PHE A 367 11.82 4.19 -28.60
C PHE A 367 10.86 3.21 -29.29
N THR A 368 9.83 2.77 -28.56
CA THR A 368 8.76 1.91 -29.06
C THR A 368 7.39 2.58 -28.91
N GLU A 369 6.41 2.11 -29.67
CA GLU A 369 5.03 2.63 -29.62
C GLU A 369 4.38 2.54 -28.22
N GLU A 370 4.80 1.56 -27.41
CA GLU A 370 4.29 1.35 -26.05
C GLU A 370 4.68 2.49 -25.10
N GLN A 371 5.80 3.17 -25.38
CA GLN A 371 6.29 4.30 -24.61
C GLN A 371 5.62 5.63 -24.97
N ALA A 372 4.74 5.67 -25.99
CA ALA A 372 4.15 6.91 -26.49
C ALA A 372 3.41 7.72 -25.41
N VAL A 373 2.64 7.05 -24.55
CA VAL A 373 1.89 7.72 -23.46
C VAL A 373 2.84 8.31 -22.42
N LEU A 374 3.85 7.54 -22.00
CA LEU A 374 4.84 7.97 -21.02
C LEU A 374 5.60 9.20 -21.52
N ARG A 375 6.05 9.18 -22.78
CA ARG A 375 6.78 10.32 -23.37
C ARG A 375 5.92 11.54 -23.58
N LEU A 376 4.66 11.35 -24.00
CA LEU A 376 3.71 12.45 -24.12
C LEU A 376 3.45 13.12 -22.77
N ASN A 377 3.16 12.35 -21.71
CA ASN A 377 2.98 12.91 -20.37
C ASN A 377 4.23 13.67 -19.90
N ALA A 378 5.41 13.10 -20.09
CA ALA A 378 6.68 13.73 -19.71
C ALA A 378 6.96 15.02 -20.50
N PHE A 379 6.59 15.04 -21.80
CA PHE A 379 6.65 16.24 -22.63
C PHE A 379 5.65 17.31 -22.18
N MET A 380 4.44 16.94 -21.79
CA MET A 380 3.47 17.90 -21.24
C MET A 380 4.01 18.60 -19.99
N VAL A 381 4.73 17.87 -19.12
CA VAL A 381 5.40 18.46 -17.95
C VAL A 381 6.47 19.46 -18.38
N GLN A 382 7.30 19.12 -19.38
CA GLN A 382 8.29 20.04 -19.97
C GLN A 382 7.63 21.33 -20.52
N LEU A 383 6.50 21.19 -21.20
CA LEU A 383 5.74 22.33 -21.74
C LEU A 383 5.22 23.27 -20.65
N GLN A 384 4.72 22.73 -19.54
CA GLN A 384 4.25 23.55 -18.42
C GLN A 384 5.42 24.28 -17.74
N ILE A 385 6.57 23.63 -17.60
CA ILE A 385 7.78 24.23 -17.00
C ILE A 385 8.40 25.27 -17.95
N GLY A 386 8.15 25.17 -19.25
CA GLY A 386 8.71 26.07 -20.26
C GLY A 386 10.13 25.69 -20.71
N LYS A 387 10.60 24.48 -20.36
CA LYS A 387 11.91 23.94 -20.79
C LYS A 387 11.69 22.77 -21.72
N ILE A 388 11.83 23.02 -23.02
CA ILE A 388 11.62 22.02 -24.07
C ILE A 388 12.98 21.57 -24.58
N ASN A 389 13.25 20.27 -24.52
CA ASN A 389 14.43 19.69 -25.16
C ASN A 389 14.26 19.65 -26.68
N ASP A 390 15.37 19.57 -27.41
CA ASP A 390 15.30 19.19 -28.82
C ASP A 390 14.85 17.73 -28.94
N LEU A 391 13.67 17.53 -29.55
CA LEU A 391 13.07 16.22 -29.78
C LEU A 391 13.04 15.87 -31.27
N THR A 392 13.77 16.60 -32.13
CA THR A 392 13.73 16.44 -33.60
C THR A 392 13.94 14.98 -34.03
N ASN A 393 14.96 14.32 -33.48
CA ASN A 393 15.24 12.91 -33.79
C ASN A 393 14.12 11.95 -33.34
N LEU A 394 13.50 12.23 -32.19
CA LEU A 394 12.37 11.46 -31.71
C LEU A 394 11.13 11.67 -32.59
N MET A 395 10.87 12.89 -33.04
CA MET A 395 9.76 13.19 -33.96
C MET A 395 9.93 12.49 -35.31
N ASN A 396 11.15 12.46 -35.84
CA ASN A 396 11.47 11.69 -37.05
C ASN A 396 11.22 10.19 -36.82
N LYS A 397 11.61 9.65 -35.65
CA LYS A 397 11.30 8.27 -35.29
C LYS A 397 9.80 7.99 -35.21
N ILE A 398 9.02 8.93 -34.69
CA ILE A 398 7.55 8.84 -34.67
C ILE A 398 7.02 8.71 -36.10
N LEU A 399 7.49 9.53 -37.05
CA LEU A 399 7.07 9.45 -38.45
C LEU A 399 7.38 8.09 -39.10
N GLU A 400 8.53 7.49 -38.77
CA GLU A 400 8.91 6.15 -39.27
C GLU A 400 7.97 5.05 -38.76
N ILE A 401 7.67 5.04 -37.46
CA ILE A 401 6.92 3.92 -36.84
C ILE A 401 5.40 4.08 -36.96
N TYR A 402 4.91 5.28 -37.26
CA TYR A 402 3.49 5.64 -37.19
C TYR A 402 2.58 4.74 -38.05
N SER A 403 3.01 4.39 -39.26
CA SER A 403 2.22 3.54 -40.16
C SER A 403 2.08 2.11 -39.62
N THR A 404 3.17 1.56 -39.08
CA THR A 404 3.26 0.20 -38.54
C THR A 404 2.68 0.07 -37.13
N SER A 405 2.41 1.18 -36.45
CA SER A 405 1.96 1.16 -35.07
C SER A 405 0.54 0.63 -34.87
N LYS A 406 0.26 0.07 -33.70
CA LYS A 406 -1.10 -0.34 -33.30
C LYS A 406 -2.01 0.89 -33.12
N LYS A 407 -3.29 0.75 -33.50
CA LYS A 407 -4.30 1.82 -33.43
C LYS A 407 -4.37 2.51 -32.06
N LYS A 408 -4.20 1.75 -30.96
CA LYS A 408 -4.19 2.24 -29.58
C LYS A 408 -3.09 3.28 -29.30
N HIS A 409 -1.93 3.18 -29.97
CA HIS A 409 -0.78 4.06 -29.74
C HIS A 409 -0.71 5.21 -30.75
N LYS A 410 -1.28 5.04 -31.95
CA LYS A 410 -1.27 6.06 -33.02
C LYS A 410 -1.82 7.41 -32.56
N GLN A 411 -2.88 7.42 -31.76
CA GLN A 411 -3.47 8.65 -31.22
C GLN A 411 -2.47 9.44 -30.36
N PHE A 412 -1.72 8.77 -29.49
CA PHE A 412 -0.73 9.42 -28.63
C PHE A 412 0.50 9.91 -29.40
N LEU A 413 0.97 9.11 -30.35
CA LEU A 413 2.05 9.50 -31.26
C LEU A 413 1.67 10.75 -32.08
N TYR A 414 0.44 10.78 -32.58
CA TYR A 414 -0.12 11.91 -33.32
C TYR A 414 -0.17 13.19 -32.47
N TYR A 415 -0.76 13.12 -31.27
CA TYR A 415 -0.82 14.27 -30.37
C TYR A 415 0.55 14.75 -29.92
N PHE A 416 1.47 13.83 -29.64
CA PHE A 416 2.85 14.18 -29.28
C PHE A 416 3.55 14.95 -30.40
N PHE A 417 3.45 14.46 -31.63
CA PHE A 417 4.03 15.11 -32.80
C PHE A 417 3.48 16.53 -33.01
N ILE A 418 2.17 16.72 -32.87
CA ILE A 418 1.55 18.04 -33.10
C ILE A 418 1.89 19.01 -31.98
N LEU A 419 1.75 18.59 -30.73
CA LEU A 419 2.03 19.44 -29.57
C LEU A 419 3.48 19.90 -29.57
N TYR A 420 4.42 19.06 -30.00
CA TYR A 420 5.81 19.48 -30.20
C TYR A 420 5.94 20.61 -31.22
N ASN A 421 5.41 20.42 -32.44
CA ASN A 421 5.53 21.41 -33.51
C ASN A 421 4.80 22.73 -33.20
N LEU A 422 3.72 22.70 -32.41
CA LEU A 422 3.04 23.91 -31.94
C LEU A 422 3.85 24.69 -30.90
N SER A 423 4.64 23.98 -30.09
CA SER A 423 5.28 24.54 -28.90
C SER A 423 6.69 25.07 -29.14
N VAL A 424 7.35 24.65 -30.22
CA VAL A 424 8.70 25.10 -30.60
C VAL A 424 8.67 26.29 -31.57
N VAL A 425 9.79 27.03 -31.60
CA VAL A 425 10.01 28.13 -32.56
C VAL A 425 10.00 27.61 -34.00
N LYS A 426 9.69 28.48 -34.97
CA LYS A 426 9.43 28.08 -36.37
C LYS A 426 10.60 27.31 -36.98
N GLU A 427 11.82 27.67 -36.61
CA GLU A 427 13.08 27.10 -37.10
C GLU A 427 13.31 25.66 -36.63
N GLN A 428 12.70 25.25 -35.51
CA GLN A 428 12.82 23.92 -34.90
C GLN A 428 11.66 22.98 -35.26
N ARG A 429 10.68 23.46 -36.04
CA ARG A 429 9.55 22.63 -36.47
C ARG A 429 10.01 21.61 -37.50
N ILE A 430 9.43 20.42 -37.43
CA ILE A 430 9.67 19.37 -38.43
C ILE A 430 9.14 19.84 -39.80
N PRO A 431 9.94 19.78 -40.88
CA PRO A 431 9.49 20.16 -42.20
C PRO A 431 8.22 19.41 -42.62
N ASN A 432 7.26 20.11 -43.21
CA ASN A 432 5.97 19.55 -43.67
C ASN A 432 5.08 18.92 -42.57
N TRP A 433 5.27 19.25 -41.29
CA TRP A 433 4.42 18.72 -40.20
C TRP A 433 2.92 18.96 -40.42
N GLU A 434 2.54 20.06 -41.09
CA GLU A 434 1.16 20.38 -41.45
C GLU A 434 0.53 19.35 -42.41
N LYS A 435 1.33 18.77 -43.32
CA LYS A 435 0.85 17.69 -44.20
C LYS A 435 0.50 16.44 -43.40
N PHE A 436 1.31 16.12 -42.39
CA PHE A 436 1.04 15.00 -41.49
C PHE A 436 -0.20 15.25 -40.63
N TYR A 437 -0.36 16.46 -40.09
CA TYR A 437 -1.56 16.89 -39.39
C TYR A 437 -2.82 16.72 -40.24
N ASN A 438 -2.86 17.34 -41.43
CA ASN A 438 -4.02 17.32 -42.31
C ASN A 438 -4.39 15.90 -42.77
N LYS A 439 -3.38 15.06 -43.06
CA LYS A 439 -3.59 13.67 -43.50
C LYS A 439 -4.30 12.81 -42.44
N HIS A 440 -4.01 13.02 -41.16
CA HIS A 440 -4.51 12.19 -40.06
C HIS A 440 -5.55 12.89 -39.17
N PHE A 441 -5.89 14.15 -39.46
CA PHE A 441 -6.87 14.94 -38.72
C PHE A 441 -8.21 14.23 -38.55
N VAL A 442 -8.83 13.78 -39.66
CA VAL A 442 -10.14 13.13 -39.64
C VAL A 442 -10.12 11.80 -38.88
N GLU A 443 -8.97 11.11 -38.81
CA GLU A 443 -8.85 9.84 -38.09
C GLU A 443 -8.91 10.04 -36.56
N HIS A 444 -8.20 11.05 -36.03
CA HIS A 444 -8.03 11.25 -34.59
C HIS A 444 -9.04 12.21 -33.95
N PHE A 445 -9.75 13.01 -34.75
CA PHE A 445 -10.78 13.95 -34.28
C PHE A 445 -12.22 13.41 -34.42
N LYS A 446 -12.41 12.14 -34.81
CA LYS A 446 -13.72 11.46 -34.82
C LYS A 446 -14.35 11.33 -33.44
N GLU A 447 -13.53 11.12 -32.42
CA GLU A 447 -13.96 10.98 -31.03
C GLU A 447 -13.39 12.13 -30.19
N LEU A 448 -14.25 12.76 -29.39
CA LEU A 448 -13.83 13.83 -28.49
C LEU A 448 -12.93 13.25 -27.38
N SER A 449 -11.70 13.76 -27.30
CA SER A 449 -10.70 13.39 -26.31
C SER A 449 -10.17 14.60 -25.55
N ILE A 450 -9.51 14.36 -24.41
CA ILE A 450 -8.88 15.43 -23.64
C ILE A 450 -7.80 16.17 -24.45
N PHE A 451 -7.03 15.47 -25.29
CA PHE A 451 -6.02 16.08 -26.15
C PHE A 451 -6.61 16.84 -27.33
N SER A 452 -7.75 16.41 -27.89
CA SER A 452 -8.42 17.22 -28.92
C SER A 452 -8.96 18.53 -28.33
N MET A 453 -9.45 18.51 -27.08
CA MET A 453 -9.84 19.75 -26.37
C MET A 453 -8.63 20.63 -26.05
N LEU A 454 -7.48 20.02 -25.73
CA LEU A 454 -6.23 20.76 -25.54
C LEU A 454 -5.77 21.45 -26.83
N LEU A 455 -5.78 20.74 -27.96
CA LEU A 455 -5.42 21.33 -29.26
C LEU A 455 -6.37 22.47 -29.65
N GLU A 456 -7.65 22.38 -29.29
CA GLU A 456 -8.63 23.47 -29.51
C GLU A 456 -8.19 24.75 -28.79
N CYS A 457 -7.59 24.65 -27.60
CA CYS A 457 -7.05 25.79 -26.87
C CYS A 457 -5.88 26.48 -27.60
N PHE A 458 -5.21 25.77 -28.52
CA PHE A 458 -4.15 26.29 -29.38
C PHE A 458 -4.67 26.67 -30.78
N GLY A 459 -5.98 26.67 -31.00
CA GLY A 459 -6.60 27.04 -32.28
C GLY A 459 -6.63 25.91 -33.33
N LEU A 460 -6.34 24.65 -32.95
CA LEU A 460 -6.46 23.49 -33.83
C LEU A 460 -7.56 22.53 -33.36
N GLY A 461 -8.56 22.23 -34.21
CA GLY A 461 -9.58 21.23 -33.87
C GLY A 461 -10.97 21.51 -34.45
N CYS A 462 -11.96 20.72 -34.04
CA CYS A 462 -13.34 20.87 -34.44
C CYS A 462 -14.12 21.74 -33.44
N ASN A 463 -14.45 22.98 -33.84
CA ASN A 463 -15.18 23.95 -33.01
C ASN A 463 -16.67 23.63 -32.78
N ASN A 464 -17.20 22.55 -33.37
CA ASN A 464 -18.66 22.29 -33.45
C ASN A 464 -19.17 21.19 -32.50
N VAL A 465 -18.53 20.99 -31.33
CA VAL A 465 -18.99 20.02 -30.33
C VAL A 465 -19.71 20.74 -29.19
N SER A 466 -20.90 20.24 -28.82
CA SER A 466 -21.69 20.81 -27.71
C SER A 466 -20.90 20.79 -26.39
N ILE A 467 -21.08 21.86 -25.61
CA ILE A 467 -20.46 22.06 -24.29
C ILE A 467 -20.72 20.86 -23.37
N TYR A 468 -21.93 20.30 -23.40
CA TYR A 468 -22.29 19.15 -22.58
C TYR A 468 -21.34 17.97 -22.80
N TYR A 469 -20.99 17.67 -24.06
CA TYR A 469 -20.05 16.60 -24.38
C TYR A 469 -18.61 16.94 -23.96
N LYS A 470 -18.20 18.21 -24.05
CA LYS A 470 -16.89 18.68 -23.56
C LYS A 470 -16.76 18.50 -22.05
N ILE A 471 -17.75 18.94 -21.28
CA ILE A 471 -17.80 18.76 -19.82
C ILE A 471 -17.81 17.27 -19.47
N LYS A 472 -18.66 16.46 -20.13
CA LYS A 472 -18.72 15.01 -19.91
C LYS A 472 -17.38 14.33 -20.20
N CYS A 473 -16.68 14.74 -21.26
CA CYS A 473 -15.35 14.23 -21.59
C CYS A 473 -14.34 14.58 -20.49
N TYR A 474 -14.34 15.82 -20.00
CA TYR A 474 -13.47 16.25 -18.90
C TYR A 474 -13.72 15.45 -17.61
N ILE A 475 -14.98 15.28 -17.20
CA ILE A 475 -15.34 14.52 -15.98
C ILE A 475 -14.92 13.04 -16.11
N ASN A 476 -15.14 12.44 -17.27
CA ASN A 476 -14.71 11.07 -17.56
C ASN A 476 -13.18 10.92 -17.53
N TYR A 477 -12.44 11.92 -18.02
CA TYR A 477 -10.98 11.97 -17.91
C TYR A 477 -10.54 12.11 -16.43
N SER A 478 -11.09 13.08 -15.70
CA SER A 478 -10.71 13.36 -14.30
C SER A 478 -10.93 12.17 -13.38
N SER A 479 -12.04 11.43 -13.55
CA SER A 479 -12.31 10.19 -12.79
C SER A 479 -11.37 9.01 -13.13
N LYS A 480 -10.60 9.09 -14.23
CA LYS A 480 -9.74 8.01 -14.73
C LYS A 480 -8.25 8.33 -14.71
N LYS A 481 -7.83 9.60 -14.53
CA LYS A 481 -6.42 10.03 -14.68
C LYS A 481 -5.43 9.32 -13.74
N TYR A 482 -5.88 8.87 -12.56
CA TYR A 482 -5.03 8.18 -11.57
C TYR A 482 -5.27 6.66 -11.47
N LYS A 483 -5.93 6.02 -12.44
CA LYS A 483 -6.05 4.56 -12.44
C LYS A 483 -4.67 3.92 -12.62
N GLN A 484 -4.39 2.86 -11.86
CA GLN A 484 -3.10 2.15 -11.66
C GLN A 484 -2.41 1.54 -12.91
N ASN A 485 -2.67 2.05 -14.11
CA ASN A 485 -2.04 1.58 -15.35
C ASN A 485 -1.02 2.61 -15.84
N ARG A 486 0.21 2.17 -16.18
CA ARG A 486 1.27 2.99 -16.81
C ARG A 486 0.89 3.67 -18.14
N SER A 487 -0.33 3.44 -18.62
CA SER A 487 -0.92 4.05 -19.81
C SER A 487 -1.99 5.10 -19.48
N SER A 488 -2.08 5.58 -18.23
CA SER A 488 -2.97 6.67 -17.89
C SER A 488 -2.43 8.00 -18.41
N ILE A 489 -3.31 8.77 -19.03
CA ILE A 489 -3.00 10.12 -19.50
C ILE A 489 -3.10 11.03 -18.28
N VAL A 490 -2.05 11.82 -18.03
CA VAL A 490 -2.04 12.80 -16.95
C VAL A 490 -1.60 14.13 -17.53
N LEU A 491 -2.55 15.04 -17.66
CA LEU A 491 -2.26 16.42 -18.02
C LEU A 491 -1.79 17.19 -16.79
N PRO A 492 -0.76 18.03 -16.95
CA PRO A 492 -0.41 19.03 -15.94
C PRO A 492 -1.57 19.98 -15.67
N SER A 493 -1.73 20.43 -14.41
CA SER A 493 -2.89 21.20 -13.98
C SER A 493 -3.10 22.51 -14.74
N GLY A 494 -2.03 23.13 -15.24
CA GLY A 494 -2.15 24.33 -16.08
C GLY A 494 -2.94 24.06 -17.36
N PHE A 495 -2.68 22.91 -18.01
CA PHE A 495 -3.41 22.52 -19.21
C PHE A 495 -4.84 22.07 -18.92
N GLU A 496 -5.09 21.42 -17.78
CA GLU A 496 -6.46 21.10 -17.35
C GLU A 496 -7.29 22.38 -17.15
N SER A 497 -6.73 23.38 -16.47
CA SER A 497 -7.39 24.69 -16.30
C SER A 497 -7.56 25.45 -17.61
N LEU A 498 -6.61 25.33 -18.56
CA LEU A 498 -6.74 25.94 -19.88
C LEU A 498 -7.95 25.37 -20.65
N ILE A 499 -8.12 24.04 -20.62
CA ILE A 499 -9.27 23.35 -21.22
C ILE A 499 -10.57 23.83 -20.58
N LEU A 500 -10.64 23.88 -19.25
CA LEU A 500 -11.82 24.36 -18.54
C LEU A 500 -12.14 25.83 -18.86
N CYS A 501 -11.14 26.70 -18.95
CA CYS A 501 -11.35 28.09 -19.35
C CYS A 501 -11.84 28.22 -20.80
N ASN A 502 -11.38 27.35 -21.70
CA ASN A 502 -11.87 27.33 -23.08
C ASN A 502 -13.35 26.85 -23.16
N ILE A 503 -13.70 25.82 -22.37
CA ILE A 503 -15.09 25.37 -22.25
C ILE A 503 -15.97 26.49 -21.66
N ALA A 504 -15.47 27.21 -20.64
CA ALA A 504 -16.17 28.34 -20.05
C ALA A 504 -16.42 29.46 -21.09
N ASN A 505 -15.42 29.83 -21.90
CA ASN A 505 -15.61 30.78 -22.98
C ASN A 505 -16.72 30.36 -23.95
N SER A 506 -16.78 29.07 -24.29
CA SER A 506 -17.87 28.51 -25.14
C SER A 506 -19.24 28.59 -24.44
N ALA A 507 -19.30 28.32 -23.13
CA ALA A 507 -20.51 28.41 -22.32
C ALA A 507 -21.04 29.84 -22.17
N ARG A 508 -20.13 30.81 -22.07
CA ARG A 508 -20.47 32.23 -22.06
C ARG A 508 -21.17 32.64 -23.35
N ASP A 509 -20.61 32.24 -24.50
CA ASP A 509 -21.14 32.60 -25.82
C ASP A 509 -22.54 31.99 -26.08
N MET A 510 -22.88 30.89 -25.37
CA MET A 510 -24.20 30.25 -25.38
C MET A 510 -25.14 30.70 -24.23
N TRP A 511 -24.75 31.70 -23.44
CA TRP A 511 -25.52 32.25 -22.31
C TRP A 511 -25.85 31.25 -21.19
N THR A 512 -25.06 30.19 -21.03
CA THR A 512 -25.22 29.17 -19.98
C THR A 512 -24.40 29.52 -18.74
N SER A 513 -24.99 30.27 -17.79
CA SER A 513 -24.30 30.82 -16.61
C SER A 513 -23.83 29.75 -15.61
N SER A 514 -24.59 28.67 -15.43
CA SER A 514 -24.26 27.56 -14.53
C SER A 514 -22.98 26.84 -14.93
N GLU A 515 -22.86 26.47 -16.20
CA GLU A 515 -21.74 25.74 -16.77
C GLU A 515 -20.49 26.61 -16.82
N TYR A 516 -20.65 27.91 -17.11
CA TYR A 516 -19.58 28.90 -17.04
C TYR A 516 -18.96 28.96 -15.63
N CYS A 517 -19.79 29.18 -14.60
CA CYS A 517 -19.34 29.26 -13.22
C CYS A 517 -18.73 27.94 -12.72
N TRP A 518 -19.31 26.80 -13.09
CA TRP A 518 -18.77 25.49 -12.72
C TRP A 518 -17.37 25.26 -13.31
N CYS A 519 -17.19 25.56 -14.60
CA CYS A 519 -15.89 25.38 -15.27
C CYS A 519 -14.80 26.25 -14.62
N LEU A 520 -15.10 27.52 -14.32
CA LEU A 520 -14.11 28.44 -13.74
C LEU A 520 -13.78 28.12 -12.28
N ASN A 521 -14.77 27.75 -11.45
CA ASN A 521 -14.51 27.29 -10.08
C ASN A 521 -13.63 26.03 -10.07
N THR A 522 -13.90 25.10 -10.98
CA THR A 522 -13.08 23.90 -11.14
C THR A 522 -11.66 24.27 -11.60
N ALA A 523 -11.52 25.18 -12.57
CA ALA A 523 -10.23 25.63 -13.07
C ALA A 523 -9.37 26.32 -12.00
N ILE A 524 -9.99 27.12 -11.11
CA ILE A 524 -9.34 27.75 -9.95
C ILE A 524 -8.82 26.68 -8.99
N SER A 525 -9.63 25.65 -8.72
CA SER A 525 -9.32 24.58 -7.77
C SER A 525 -8.14 23.71 -8.22
N GLU A 526 -7.94 23.56 -9.53
CA GLU A 526 -6.79 22.86 -10.12
C GLU A 526 -5.47 23.68 -10.05
N LEU A 527 -5.51 24.97 -9.67
CA LEU A 527 -4.36 25.89 -9.68
C LEU A 527 -3.91 26.39 -8.30
N PRO A 528 -3.79 25.55 -7.26
CA PRO A 528 -3.44 26.02 -5.91
C PRO A 528 -2.06 26.71 -5.85
N SER A 529 -1.17 26.41 -6.79
CA SER A 529 0.17 27.01 -6.89
C SER A 529 0.27 28.24 -7.78
N TYR A 530 -0.83 28.77 -8.32
CA TYR A 530 -0.84 29.91 -9.25
C TYR A 530 -1.86 30.99 -8.82
N PRO A 531 -1.64 31.69 -7.69
CA PRO A 531 -2.60 32.66 -7.15
C PRO A 531 -2.88 33.83 -8.10
N LYS A 532 -1.88 34.26 -8.91
CA LYS A 532 -2.07 35.29 -9.94
C LYS A 532 -3.07 34.87 -11.02
N ILE A 533 -3.01 33.61 -11.45
CA ILE A 533 -3.93 33.07 -12.46
C ILE A 533 -5.31 32.85 -11.83
N GLN A 534 -5.37 32.35 -10.59
CA GLN A 534 -6.63 32.21 -9.86
C GLN A 534 -7.35 33.56 -9.71
N GLY A 535 -6.63 34.61 -9.31
CA GLY A 535 -7.18 35.97 -9.19
C GLY A 535 -7.70 36.51 -10.52
N TYR A 536 -6.98 36.26 -11.62
CA TYR A 536 -7.43 36.62 -12.96
C TYR A 536 -8.73 35.88 -13.36
N ILE A 537 -8.77 34.57 -13.19
CA ILE A 537 -9.96 33.76 -13.51
C ILE A 537 -11.15 34.19 -12.64
N TYR A 538 -10.93 34.39 -11.34
CA TYR A 538 -11.97 34.79 -10.40
C TYR A 538 -12.55 36.18 -10.74
N GLY A 539 -11.70 37.16 -11.05
CA GLY A 539 -12.15 38.49 -11.48
C GLY A 539 -13.01 38.45 -12.74
N ARG A 540 -12.64 37.61 -13.72
CA ARG A 540 -13.41 37.41 -14.96
C ARG A 540 -14.70 36.62 -14.74
N MET A 541 -14.71 35.73 -13.76
CA MET A 541 -15.91 35.00 -13.36
C MET A 541 -16.97 35.96 -12.79
N ILE A 542 -16.59 36.86 -11.87
CA ILE A 542 -17.52 37.85 -11.27
C ILE A 542 -18.15 38.75 -12.34
N ASN A 543 -17.34 39.20 -13.31
CA ASN A 543 -17.78 40.13 -14.34
C ASN A 543 -18.44 39.44 -15.55
N TYR A 544 -18.52 38.11 -15.56
CA TYR A 544 -18.99 37.32 -16.70
C TYR A 544 -18.26 37.65 -18.02
N ASP A 545 -16.94 37.86 -17.91
CA ASP A 545 -16.07 38.30 -19.01
C ASP A 545 -15.44 37.13 -19.77
N LYS A 546 -15.07 37.36 -21.04
CA LYS A 546 -14.27 36.40 -21.80
C LYS A 546 -12.86 36.27 -21.20
N LEU A 547 -12.37 35.04 -21.07
CA LEU A 547 -11.00 34.76 -20.63
C LEU A 547 -10.02 34.76 -21.80
N ASP A 548 -8.87 35.39 -21.59
CA ASP A 548 -7.74 35.31 -22.52
C ASP A 548 -6.88 34.07 -22.22
N LEU A 549 -6.99 33.07 -23.09
CA LEU A 549 -6.22 31.82 -22.98
C LEU A 549 -4.71 32.04 -23.19
N ASN A 550 -4.29 33.10 -23.90
CA ASN A 550 -2.88 33.44 -24.06
C ASN A 550 -2.29 34.00 -22.78
N TYR A 551 -3.06 34.83 -22.06
CA TYR A 551 -2.66 35.30 -20.73
C TYR A 551 -2.49 34.13 -19.75
N ILE A 552 -3.42 33.17 -19.74
CA ILE A 552 -3.35 32.00 -18.87
C ILE A 552 -2.14 31.12 -19.23
N SER A 553 -1.95 30.80 -20.51
CA SER A 553 -0.87 29.92 -20.98
C SER A 553 0.53 30.52 -20.82
N SER A 554 0.70 31.84 -21.01
CA SER A 554 1.98 32.53 -20.79
C SER A 554 2.37 32.60 -19.32
N ASN A 555 1.40 32.74 -18.41
CA ASN A 555 1.65 32.82 -16.98
C ASN A 555 1.86 31.45 -16.30
N PHE A 556 1.63 30.33 -16.99
CA PHE A 556 2.11 29.02 -16.52
C PHE A 556 3.63 28.88 -16.66
N LYS A 557 4.21 29.46 -17.70
CA LYS A 557 5.64 29.37 -18.03
C LYS A 557 6.51 30.30 -17.18
N SER A 558 5.92 31.23 -16.44
CA SER A 558 6.62 32.30 -15.73
C SER A 558 7.02 31.96 -14.29
N LYS A 559 7.04 30.68 -13.87
CA LYS A 559 7.65 30.29 -12.60
C LYS A 559 9.18 30.38 -12.68
N LYS A 560 9.68 31.62 -12.56
CA LYS A 560 10.77 31.99 -11.67
C LYS A 560 10.30 33.16 -10.82
#